data_AF-A0A7C5CIH1-F1
#
_entry.id   AF-A0A7C5CIH1-F1
#
_cell.length_a   1.000
_cell.length_b   1.000
_cell.length_c   1.000
_cell.angle_alpha   90.00
_cell.angle_beta   90.00
_cell.angle_gamma   90.00
#
_symmetry.space_group_name_H-M   'P 1'
#
loop_
_entity.id
_entity.type
_entity.pdbx_description
1 polymer ?
#
loop_
_entity_poly.entity_id
_entity_poly.type
_entity_poly.pdbx_seq_one_letter_code
_entity_poly.pdbx_strand_id
1 'polypeptide(L)' 'MEEKPKPQLKLHIGGEEREISFEELTLVNNAALEALLRLFVRKKIIKPEEFLEELKVVETERYRFQKNEPAQ' A
#
# COMPACT_ATOMS: atom_id res chain seq x y z
N MET A 1 -1.80 -3.15 -32.56
CA MET A 1 -1.53 -4.12 -31.49
C MET A 1 -1.24 -3.29 -30.26
N GLU A 2 -2.09 -3.30 -29.25
CA GLU A 2 -1.83 -2.61 -27.99
C GLU A 2 -0.64 -3.29 -27.30
N GLU A 3 0.47 -2.57 -27.12
CA GLU A 3 1.58 -3.03 -26.30
C GLU A 3 1.07 -3.20 -24.87
N LYS A 4 1.01 -4.45 -24.39
CA LYS A 4 0.79 -4.71 -22.97
C LYS A 4 1.94 -4.08 -22.19
N PRO A 5 1.66 -3.30 -21.13
CA PRO A 5 2.71 -2.70 -20.32
C PRO A 5 3.64 -3.81 -19.82
N LYS A 6 4.95 -3.63 -20.02
CA LYS A 6 5.94 -4.62 -19.62
C LYS A 6 5.81 -4.86 -18.11
N PRO A 7 5.64 -6.10 -17.65
CA PRO A 7 5.58 -6.38 -16.22
C PRO A 7 6.90 -6.00 -15.59
N GLN A 8 6.85 -5.12 -14.59
CA GLN A 8 8.04 -4.61 -13.90
C GLN A 8 8.29 -5.35 -12.59
N LEU A 9 7.29 -6.08 -12.08
CA LEU A 9 7.30 -6.63 -10.73
C LEU A 9 6.67 -8.04 -10.68
N LYS A 10 7.22 -8.88 -9.81
CA LYS A 10 6.76 -10.25 -9.52
C LYS A 10 6.23 -10.30 -8.09
N LEU A 11 4.97 -10.72 -7.94
CA LEU A 11 4.30 -10.87 -6.65
C LEU A 11 4.14 -12.35 -6.32
N HIS A 12 4.56 -12.76 -5.12
CA HIS A 12 4.38 -14.12 -4.62
C HIS A 12 3.22 -14.15 -3.61
N ILE A 13 2.11 -14.80 -3.96
CA ILE A 13 0.96 -15.00 -3.06
C ILE A 13 0.69 -16.50 -2.96
N GLY A 14 0.74 -17.05 -1.74
CA GLY A 14 0.37 -18.46 -1.50
C GLY A 14 1.23 -19.48 -2.25
N GLY A 15 2.45 -19.11 -2.65
CA GLY A 15 3.35 -19.97 -3.43
C GLY A 15 3.21 -19.83 -4.94
N GLU A 16 2.25 -19.04 -5.43
CA GLU A 16 2.12 -18.71 -6.86
C GLU A 16 2.83 -17.40 -7.19
N GLU A 17 3.54 -17.37 -8.31
CA GLU A 17 4.21 -16.19 -8.84
C GLU A 17 3.33 -15.53 -9.90
N ARG A 18 3.04 -14.24 -9.72
CA ARG A 18 2.25 -13.45 -10.66
C ARG A 18 3.03 -12.22 -11.11
N GLU A 19 3.16 -12.04 -12.40
CA GLU A 19 3.69 -10.81 -13.01
C GLU A 19 2.60 -9.74 -13.03
N ILE A 20 2.93 -8.53 -12.57
CA ILE A 20 2.00 -7.40 -12.49
C ILE A 20 2.66 -6.11 -12.97
N SER A 21 1.85 -5.18 -13.50
CA SER A 21 2.27 -3.82 -13.81
C SER A 21 2.38 -2.98 -12.53
N PHE A 22 3.03 -1.80 -12.63
CA PHE A 22 3.09 -0.86 -11.52
C PHE A 22 1.70 -0.34 -11.14
N GLU A 23 0.86 -0.03 -12.13
CA GLU A 23 -0.52 0.40 -11.94
C GLU A 23 -1.34 -0.68 -11.23
N GLU A 24 -1.23 -1.93 -11.68
CA GLU A 24 -1.88 -3.07 -11.03
C GLU A 24 -1.41 -3.24 -9.58
N LEU A 25 -0.11 -3.08 -9.31
CA LEU A 25 0.41 -3.12 -7.94
C LEU A 25 -0.19 -2.03 -7.06
N THR A 26 -0.22 -0.78 -7.53
CA THR A 26 -0.78 0.33 -6.74
C THR A 26 -2.26 0.13 -6.43
N LEU A 27 -3.04 -0.36 -7.40
CA LEU A 27 -4.45 -0.67 -7.22
C LEU A 27 -4.66 -1.82 -6.23
N VAL A 28 -3.90 -2.91 -6.39
CA VAL A 28 -3.97 -4.08 -5.50
C VAL A 28 -3.56 -3.71 -4.08
N ASN A 29 -2.53 -2.89 -3.89
CA ASN A 29 -2.08 -2.46 -2.56
C ASN A 29 -3.16 -1.66 -1.82
N ASN A 30 -3.78 -0.68 -2.49
CA ASN A 30 -4.83 0.13 -1.88
C ASN A 30 -6.05 -0.73 -1.52
N ALA A 31 -6.50 -1.58 -2.44
CA ALA A 31 -7.63 -2.48 -2.20
C ALA A 31 -7.34 -3.50 -1.08
N ALA A 32 -6.12 -4.06 -1.03
CA ALA A 32 -5.70 -5.01 0.00
C ALA A 32 -5.64 -4.36 1.38
N LEU A 33 -5.09 -3.15 1.49
CA LEU A 33 -5.04 -2.40 2.75
C LEU A 33 -6.45 -2.03 3.23
N GLU A 34 -7.33 -1.60 2.33
CA GLU A 34 -8.73 -1.35 2.68
C GLU A 34 -9.43 -2.62 3.19
N ALA A 35 -9.27 -3.74 2.49
CA ALA A 35 -9.85 -5.01 2.88
C ALA A 35 -9.36 -5.46 4.26
N LEU A 36 -8.05 -5.31 4.53
CA LEU A 36 -7.44 -5.61 5.82
C LEU A 36 -7.98 -4.74 6.93
N LEU A 37 -8.05 -3.42 6.72
CA LEU A 37 -8.59 -2.46 7.69
C LEU A 37 -10.04 -2.78 8.03
N ARG A 38 -10.89 -3.01 7.01
CA ARG A 38 -12.29 -3.41 7.19
C ARG A 38 -12.42 -4.73 7.96
N LEU A 39 -11.51 -5.68 7.75
CA LEU A 39 -11.50 -6.94 8.50
C LEU A 39 -11.20 -6.70 9.98
N PHE A 40 -10.16 -5.92 10.30
CA PHE A 40 -9.79 -5.61 11.68
C PHE A 40 -10.88 -4.86 12.44
N VAL A 41 -11.50 -3.86 11.81
CA VAL A 41 -12.63 -3.12 12.39
C VAL A 41 -13.82 -4.05 12.64
N ARG A 42 -14.22 -4.88 11.66
CA ARG A 42 -15.32 -5.84 11.84
C ARG A 42 -15.05 -6.86 12.95
N LYS A 43 -13.80 -7.28 13.09
CA LYS A 43 -13.36 -8.19 14.16
C LYS A 43 -13.12 -7.48 15.50
N LYS A 44 -13.33 -6.15 15.56
CA LYS A 44 -13.11 -5.31 16.74
C LYS A 44 -11.68 -5.41 17.31
N ILE A 45 -10.71 -5.64 16.42
CA ILE A 45 -9.28 -5.73 16.80
C ILE A 45 -8.70 -4.33 17.00
N ILE A 46 -9.14 -3.36 16.20
CA ILE A 46 -8.77 -1.94 16.28
C ILE A 46 -10.03 -1.08 16.24
N LYS A 47 -9.96 0.15 16.75
CA LYS A 47 -10.98 1.17 16.49
C LYS A 47 -10.62 2.00 15.25
N PRO A 48 -11.60 2.43 14.44
CA PRO A 48 -11.34 3.30 13.28
C PRO A 48 -10.59 4.59 13.65
N GLU A 49 -10.88 5.16 14.81
CA GLU A 49 -10.30 6.42 15.27
C GLU A 49 -8.80 6.25 15.60
N GLU A 50 -8.44 5.15 16.26
CA GLU A 50 -7.05 4.80 16.58
C GLU A 50 -6.22 4.63 15.31
N PHE A 51 -6.80 4.02 14.27
CA PHE A 51 -6.13 3.91 12.97
C PHE A 51 -5.90 5.28 12.31
N LEU A 52 -6.88 6.19 12.36
CA LEU A 52 -6.75 7.53 11.78
C LEU A 52 -5.72 8.39 12.51
N GLU A 53 -5.57 8.21 13.82
CA GLU A 53 -4.51 8.85 14.61
C GLU A 53 -3.13 8.34 14.22
N GLU A 54 -2.96 7.02 14.14
CA GLU A 54 -1.70 6.39 13.73
C GLU A 54 -1.31 6.76 12.30
N LEU A 55 -2.29 6.82 11.38
CA LEU A 55 -2.04 7.23 10.00
C LEU A 55 -1.41 8.62 9.91
N LYS A 56 -1.90 9.58 10.72
CA LYS A 56 -1.33 10.94 10.79
C LYS A 56 0.10 10.95 11.33
N VAL A 57 0.41 10.07 12.29
CA VAL A 57 1.77 9.91 12.83
C VAL A 57 2.69 9.41 11.72
N VAL A 58 2.32 8.33 11.03
CA VAL A 58 3.10 7.75 9.93
C VAL A 58 3.31 8.74 8.78
N GLU A 59 2.27 9.49 8.39
CA GLU A 59 2.39 10.57 7.40
C GLU A 59 3.43 11.60 7.87
N THR A 60 3.29 12.09 9.10
CA THR A 60 4.22 13.08 9.67
C THR A 60 5.65 12.58 9.69
N GLU A 61 5.89 11.33 10.08
CA GLU A 61 7.21 10.72 10.09
C GLU A 61 7.79 10.63 8.67
N ARG A 62 7.04 10.10 7.71
CA ARG A 62 7.49 9.96 6.32
C ARG A 62 7.79 11.30 5.65
N TYR A 63 6.95 12.32 5.87
CA TYR A 63 7.15 13.64 5.29
C TYR A 63 8.25 14.45 6.00
N ARG A 64 8.58 14.15 7.27
CA ARG A 64 9.74 14.74 7.95
C ARG A 64 11.06 14.31 7.30
N PHE A 65 11.17 13.07 6.81
CA PHE A 65 12.36 12.61 6.10
C PHE A 65 12.53 13.27 4.72
N GLN A 66 11.44 13.64 4.03
CA GLN A 66 11.51 14.30 2.73
C GLN A 66 11.96 15.77 2.78
N LYS A 67 11.81 16.45 3.92
CA LYS A 67 12.27 17.85 4.08
C LYS A 67 13.77 18.00 4.33
N ASN A 68 14.49 16.91 4.57
CA ASN A 68 15.90 16.93 4.97
C ASN A 68 16.85 16.36 3.91
N GLU A 69 16.36 16.02 2.70
CA GLU A 69 17.26 15.72 1.58
C GLU A 69 17.67 17.05 0.91
N PRO A 70 18.98 17.41 0.90
CA PRO A 70 19.42 18.49 0.03
C PRO A 70 19.12 18.07 -1.41
N ALA A 71 18.52 18.98 -2.19
CA ALA A 71 18.33 18.79 -3.62
C ALA A 71 19.66 18.36 -4.25
N GLN A 72 19.70 17.17 -4.84
CA GLN A 72 20.80 16.70 -5.68
C GLN A 72 20.65 17.25 -7.09
#